data_AF-A0AAD7MCK4-F1
#
_entry.id   AF-A0AAD7MCK4-F1
#
_cell.length_a   1.000
_cell.length_b   1.000
_cell.length_c   1.000
_cell.angle_alpha   90.00
_cell.angle_beta   90.00
_cell.angle_gamma   90.00
#
_symmetry.space_group_name_H-M   'P 1'
#
loop_
_entity.id
_entity.type
_entity.pdbx_description
1 polymer ?
#
loop_
_entity_poly.entity_id
_entity_poly.type
_entity_poly.pdbx_seq_one_letter_code
_entity_poly.pdbx_strand_id
1 'polypeptide(L)'
;MFSLPVRQNISDSLAPLTLASRKETVADVSTVRRHLQKYHRASPAYEKWAKENKFESKLPEDVKARVAAAAAAATAKAQLHQKTLDPHLRKKPERPAPYTDQLFRDAAVEWLAATDQPIDALTHPKFKVMIDIAARATEGVNLPNPKQTRAEIVKLFHDQMDKLKICLHVSLNTLPLRPD
;
A
#
# COMPACT_ATOMS: atom_id res chain seq x y z
N MET A 1 35.93 37.65 33.56
CA MET A 1 37.38 37.78 33.78
C MET A 1 37.68 37.29 35.20
N PHE A 2 38.47 36.26 35.52
CA PHE A 2 39.27 35.29 34.77
C PHE A 2 39.57 34.11 35.74
N SER A 3 39.65 32.89 35.18
CA SER A 3 40.51 31.77 35.59
C SER A 3 40.21 30.94 36.87
N LEU A 4 39.81 29.68 36.65
CA LEU A 4 39.94 28.57 37.60
C LEU A 4 41.38 28.02 37.54
N PRO A 5 42.09 27.79 38.66
CA PRO A 5 43.37 27.12 38.62
C PRO A 5 43.20 25.60 38.39
N VAL A 6 43.94 25.15 37.39
CA VAL A 6 44.26 23.79 36.97
C VAL A 6 44.51 22.86 38.16
N ARG A 7 43.84 21.70 38.19
CA ARG A 7 44.21 20.58 39.07
C ARG A 7 45.62 20.13 38.72
N GLN A 8 46.58 20.43 39.59
CA GLN A 8 47.94 19.91 39.48
C GLN A 8 47.91 18.40 39.70
N ASN A 9 48.50 17.69 38.72
CA ASN A 9 48.75 16.26 38.75
C ASN A 9 49.67 15.95 39.94
N ILE A 10 49.21 15.08 40.85
CA ILE A 10 50.06 14.51 41.88
C ILE A 10 50.83 13.37 41.23
N SER A 11 51.93 13.73 40.60
CA SER A 11 52.96 12.78 40.19
C SER A 11 54.29 13.45 40.50
N ASP A 12 54.68 13.43 41.77
CA ASP A 12 56.09 13.38 42.16
C ASP A 12 56.22 13.08 43.64
N SER A 13 57.19 12.20 43.94
CA SER A 13 57.78 11.93 45.26
C SER A 13 56.97 11.05 46.23
N LEU A 14 57.25 9.73 46.23
CA LEU A 14 57.89 8.99 47.34
C LEU A 14 57.87 7.45 47.11
N ALA A 15 59.07 6.89 46.87
CA ALA A 15 59.54 5.51 47.11
C ALA A 15 58.85 4.28 46.43
N PRO A 16 59.63 3.26 46.00
CA PRO A 16 59.09 2.09 45.31
C PRO A 16 58.54 1.08 46.31
N LEU A 17 57.23 1.08 46.51
CA LEU A 17 56.57 -0.08 47.10
C LEU A 17 56.40 -1.15 46.03
N THR A 18 56.94 -2.32 46.35
CA THR A 18 56.92 -3.56 45.56
C THR A 18 55.55 -3.82 44.93
N LEU A 19 55.57 -3.98 43.61
CA LEU A 19 54.41 -4.15 42.76
C LEU A 19 53.81 -5.55 42.93
N ALA A 20 53.08 -5.77 44.02
CA ALA A 20 52.11 -6.85 44.07
C ALA A 20 51.08 -6.54 42.98
N SER A 21 51.11 -7.34 41.90
CA SER A 21 50.23 -7.27 40.74
C SER A 21 48.79 -6.98 41.14
N ARG A 22 48.38 -5.70 41.04
CA ARG A 22 46.98 -5.33 41.13
C ARG A 22 46.34 -5.78 39.82
N LYS A 23 45.78 -6.99 39.82
CA LYS A 23 44.93 -7.45 38.72
C LYS A 23 43.70 -6.53 38.67
N GLU A 24 43.70 -5.57 37.75
CA GLU A 24 42.49 -4.83 37.40
C GLU A 24 41.50 -5.79 36.75
N THR A 25 40.66 -6.41 37.58
CA THR A 25 39.48 -7.10 37.07
C THR A 25 38.47 -6.03 36.69
N VAL A 26 38.42 -5.68 35.40
CA VAL A 26 37.31 -4.92 34.85
C VAL A 26 36.05 -5.76 35.08
N ALA A 27 35.18 -5.31 35.98
CA ALA A 27 33.92 -5.98 36.22
C ALA A 27 33.10 -5.93 34.92
N ASP A 28 32.77 -7.11 34.38
CA ASP A 28 31.90 -7.21 33.20
C ASP A 28 30.61 -6.42 33.47
N VAL A 29 30.27 -5.49 32.56
CA VAL A 29 29.14 -4.57 32.65
C VAL A 29 27.82 -5.33 32.83
N SER A 30 27.73 -6.54 32.29
CA SER A 30 26.59 -7.44 32.49
C SER A 30 26.41 -7.84 33.97
N THR A 31 27.53 -8.04 34.68
CA THR A 31 27.59 -8.50 36.06
C THR A 31 27.25 -7.38 37.04
N VAL A 32 27.69 -6.15 36.74
CA VAL A 32 27.39 -4.94 37.53
C VAL A 32 25.89 -4.63 37.48
N ARG A 33 25.26 -4.69 36.29
CA ARG A 33 23.82 -4.46 36.15
C ARG A 33 22.98 -5.49 36.92
N ARG A 34 23.39 -6.75 36.92
CA ARG A 34 22.72 -7.82 37.68
C ARG A 34 22.87 -7.63 39.20
N HIS A 35 24.03 -7.17 39.67
CA HIS A 35 24.24 -6.85 41.09
C HIS A 35 23.37 -5.68 41.54
N LEU A 36 23.40 -4.57 40.80
CA LEU A 36 22.56 -3.40 41.10
C LEU A 36 21.08 -3.77 41.15
N GLN A 37 20.61 -4.60 40.22
CA GLN A 37 19.25 -5.11 40.25
C GLN A 37 18.92 -5.88 41.54
N LYS A 38 19.82 -6.76 42.01
CA LYS A 38 19.60 -7.52 43.24
C LYS A 38 19.42 -6.60 44.45
N TYR A 39 20.21 -5.54 44.55
CA TYR A 39 20.08 -4.54 45.62
C TYR A 39 18.80 -3.70 45.49
N HIS A 40 18.45 -3.27 44.28
CA HIS A 40 17.22 -2.50 44.04
C HIS A 40 15.94 -3.34 44.16
N ARG A 41 16.01 -4.67 44.03
CA ARG A 41 14.91 -5.58 44.34
C ARG A 41 14.74 -5.83 45.83
N ALA A 42 15.84 -5.86 46.58
CA ALA A 42 15.80 -6.05 48.03
C ALA A 42 15.18 -4.86 48.78
N SER A 43 15.13 -3.67 48.17
CA SER A 43 14.54 -2.46 48.76
C SER A 43 13.55 -1.78 47.81
N PRO A 44 12.29 -1.52 48.24
CA PRO A 44 11.26 -0.92 47.39
C PRO A 44 11.49 0.57 47.08
N ALA A 45 12.56 1.18 47.59
CA ALA A 45 12.85 2.60 47.40
C ALA A 45 12.99 2.99 45.92
N TYR A 46 13.62 2.14 45.12
CA TYR A 46 13.81 2.39 43.69
C TYR A 46 12.50 2.33 42.90
N GLU A 47 11.67 1.32 43.16
CA GLU A 47 10.38 1.18 42.47
C GLU A 47 9.40 2.30 42.85
N LYS A 48 9.41 2.76 44.10
CA LYS A 48 8.61 3.91 44.55
C LYS A 48 9.07 5.19 43.87
N TRP A 49 10.37 5.47 43.88
CA TRP A 49 10.94 6.62 43.17
C TRP A 49 10.62 6.59 41.68
N ALA A 50 10.73 5.42 41.03
CA ALA A 50 10.43 5.27 39.62
C ALA A 50 8.96 5.59 39.31
N LYS A 51 8.01 5.11 40.15
CA LYS A 51 6.58 5.41 40.01
C LYS A 51 6.27 6.89 40.24
N GLU A 52 6.83 7.49 41.29
CA GLU A 52 6.63 8.90 41.63
C GLU A 52 7.16 9.84 40.54
N ASN A 53 8.29 9.49 39.91
CA ASN A 53 8.91 10.28 38.86
C ASN A 53 8.44 9.92 37.44
N LYS A 54 7.42 9.06 37.30
CA LYS A 54 6.92 8.54 36.01
C LYS A 54 8.06 7.93 35.16
N PHE A 55 9.06 7.38 35.82
CA PHE A 55 10.23 6.81 35.19
C PHE A 55 10.02 5.31 34.95
N GLU A 56 10.29 4.86 33.73
CA GLU A 56 10.25 3.44 33.41
C GLU A 56 11.43 2.71 34.07
N SER A 57 11.14 1.74 34.94
CA SER A 57 12.18 0.86 35.49
C SER A 57 12.98 0.21 34.35
N LYS A 58 14.31 0.40 34.38
CA LYS A 58 15.26 -0.22 33.45
C LYS A 58 15.97 -1.41 34.08
N LEU A 59 15.44 -1.95 35.18
CA LEU A 59 15.95 -3.17 35.77
C LEU A 59 15.84 -4.33 34.75
N PRO A 60 16.89 -5.15 34.59
CA PRO A 60 16.91 -6.21 33.58
C PRO A 60 15.70 -7.15 33.59
N GLU A 61 15.15 -7.49 34.77
CA GLU A 61 13.91 -8.28 34.87
C GLU A 61 12.68 -7.55 34.35
N ASP A 62 12.50 -6.28 34.68
CA ASP A 62 11.32 -5.52 34.26
C ASP A 62 11.35 -5.31 32.73
N VAL A 63 12.55 -5.11 32.17
CA VAL A 63 12.76 -5.07 30.72
C VAL A 63 12.42 -6.43 30.08
N LYS A 64 12.88 -7.55 30.66
CA LYS A 64 12.56 -8.89 30.16
C LYS A 64 11.06 -9.18 30.24
N ALA A 65 10.41 -8.85 31.34
CA ALA A 65 8.97 -9.03 31.53
C ALA A 65 8.16 -8.24 30.48
N ARG A 66 8.58 -7.00 30.19
CA ARG A 66 7.93 -6.19 29.14
C ARG A 66 8.11 -6.77 27.75
N VAL A 67 9.31 -7.25 27.41
CA VAL A 67 9.57 -7.91 26.13
C VAL A 67 8.71 -9.17 25.98
N ALA A 68 8.60 -9.98 27.04
CA ALA A 68 7.74 -11.17 27.04
C ALA A 68 6.25 -10.84 26.90
N ALA A 69 5.76 -9.81 27.60
CA ALA A 69 4.37 -9.35 27.49
C ALA A 69 4.06 -8.79 26.09
N ALA A 70 5.00 -8.04 25.49
CA ALA A 70 4.85 -7.53 24.13
C ALA A 70 4.84 -8.66 23.10
N ALA A 71 5.70 -9.68 23.27
CA ALA A 71 5.71 -10.86 22.43
C ALA A 71 4.38 -11.63 22.54
N ALA A 72 3.88 -11.87 23.74
CA ALA A 72 2.59 -12.54 23.97
C ALA A 72 1.40 -11.77 23.38
N ALA A 73 1.41 -10.44 23.48
CA ALA A 73 0.39 -9.59 22.86
C ALA A 73 0.45 -9.64 21.32
N ALA A 74 1.64 -9.76 20.73
CA ALA A 74 1.80 -9.95 19.29
C ALA A 74 1.26 -11.33 18.83
N THR A 75 1.50 -12.40 19.58
CA THR A 75 0.95 -13.74 19.30
C THR A 75 -0.57 -13.76 19.43
N ALA A 76 -1.13 -13.11 20.45
CA ALA A 76 -2.59 -12.99 20.61
C ALA A 76 -3.24 -12.21 19.45
N LYS A 77 -2.60 -11.14 18.98
CA LYS A 77 -3.06 -10.40 17.78
C LYS A 77 -2.98 -11.23 16.50
N ALA A 78 -1.97 -12.09 16.37
CA ALA A 78 -1.87 -13.02 15.24
C ALA A 78 -2.95 -14.12 15.26
N GLN A 79 -3.42 -14.53 16.45
CA GLN A 79 -4.50 -15.51 16.60
C GLN A 79 -5.90 -14.94 16.31
N LEU A 80 -6.07 -13.61 16.31
CA LEU A 80 -7.32 -12.94 15.90
C LEU A 80 -7.51 -12.86 14.38
N HIS A 81 -6.55 -13.33 13.57
CA HIS A 81 -6.79 -13.51 12.14
C HIS A 81 -7.74 -14.69 11.91
N GLN A 82 -8.90 -14.40 11.35
CA GLN A 82 -9.89 -15.38 10.91
C GLN A 82 -9.23 -16.45 10.00
N LYS A 83 -9.14 -17.69 10.50
CA LYS A 83 -8.44 -18.80 9.82
C LYS A 83 -9.26 -19.49 8.73
N THR A 84 -10.56 -19.20 8.63
CA THR A 84 -11.47 -19.96 7.78
C THR A 84 -12.26 -19.01 6.90
N LEU A 85 -11.94 -19.04 5.61
CA LEU A 85 -12.79 -18.46 4.58
C LEU A 85 -14.02 -19.37 4.40
N ASP A 86 -15.18 -18.76 4.22
CA ASP A 86 -16.47 -19.43 3.99
C ASP A 86 -16.39 -20.39 2.77
N PRO A 87 -16.83 -21.66 2.90
CA PRO A 87 -16.89 -22.63 1.79
C PRO A 87 -17.71 -22.16 0.57
N HIS A 88 -18.60 -21.17 0.74
CA HIS A 88 -19.40 -20.60 -0.35
C HIS A 88 -18.71 -19.44 -1.08
N LEU A 89 -17.51 -19.03 -0.66
CA LEU A 89 -16.72 -18.04 -1.40
C LEU A 89 -16.26 -18.62 -2.73
N ARG A 90 -16.92 -18.18 -3.80
CA ARG A 90 -16.46 -18.43 -5.17
C ARG A 90 -15.21 -17.59 -5.41
N LYS A 91 -14.16 -18.20 -5.96
CA LYS A 91 -12.96 -17.48 -6.40
C LYS A 91 -13.39 -16.39 -7.37
N LYS A 92 -13.06 -15.13 -7.06
CA LYS A 92 -13.32 -14.01 -7.97
C LYS A 92 -12.57 -14.30 -9.29
N PRO A 93 -13.21 -14.10 -10.45
CA PRO A 93 -12.51 -14.23 -11.72
C PRO A 93 -11.30 -13.29 -11.72
N GLU A 94 -10.19 -13.80 -12.26
CA GLU A 94 -8.94 -13.07 -12.35
C GLU A 94 -9.17 -11.79 -13.16
N ARG A 95 -8.77 -10.66 -12.59
CA ARG A 95 -8.90 -9.38 -13.28
C ARG A 95 -7.81 -9.29 -14.34
N PRO A 96 -8.09 -8.74 -15.52
CA PRO A 96 -7.04 -8.43 -16.48
C PRO A 96 -5.98 -7.54 -15.83
N ALA A 97 -4.75 -7.66 -16.33
CA ALA A 97 -3.62 -6.86 -15.84
C ALA A 97 -4.00 -5.36 -15.79
N PRO A 98 -3.52 -4.61 -14.78
CA PRO A 98 -3.74 -3.17 -14.74
C PRO A 98 -3.29 -2.50 -16.03
N TYR A 99 -4.03 -1.48 -16.45
CA TYR A 99 -3.69 -0.71 -17.63
C TYR A 99 -2.28 -0.12 -17.53
N THR A 100 -1.48 -0.33 -18.56
CA THR A 100 -0.24 0.41 -18.81
C THR A 100 -0.17 0.79 -20.28
N ASP A 101 0.40 1.96 -20.59
CA ASP A 101 0.47 2.44 -21.98
C ASP A 101 1.26 1.48 -22.88
N GLN A 102 2.27 0.80 -22.34
CA GLN A 102 3.07 -0.19 -23.08
C GLN A 102 2.22 -1.41 -23.43
N LEU A 103 1.56 -2.02 -22.43
CA LEU A 103 0.72 -3.21 -22.65
C LEU A 103 -0.44 -2.91 -23.61
N PHE A 104 -1.03 -1.72 -23.52
CA PHE A 104 -2.06 -1.29 -24.46
C PHE A 104 -1.54 -1.15 -25.90
N ARG A 105 -0.35 -0.55 -26.09
CA ARG A 105 0.26 -0.42 -27.42
C ARG A 105 0.59 -1.79 -28.01
N ASP A 106 1.17 -2.68 -27.22
CA ASP A 106 1.54 -4.02 -27.68
C ASP A 106 0.29 -4.79 -28.11
N ALA A 107 -0.75 -4.81 -27.27
CA ALA A 107 -2.03 -5.43 -27.60
C ALA A 107 -2.70 -4.81 -28.83
N ALA A 108 -2.61 -3.48 -29.01
CA ALA A 108 -3.15 -2.80 -30.17
C ALA A 108 -2.41 -3.18 -31.47
N VAL A 109 -1.08 -3.28 -31.43
CA VAL A 109 -0.26 -3.71 -32.58
C VAL A 109 -0.57 -5.15 -32.95
N GLU A 110 -0.64 -6.06 -31.97
CA GLU A 110 -1.03 -7.45 -32.19
C GLU A 110 -2.43 -7.56 -32.80
N TRP A 111 -3.39 -6.78 -32.30
CA TRP A 111 -4.75 -6.75 -32.83
C TRP A 111 -4.80 -6.26 -34.29
N LEU A 112 -4.09 -5.16 -34.61
CA LEU A 112 -4.01 -4.64 -35.99
C LEU A 112 -3.42 -5.68 -36.95
N ALA A 113 -2.32 -6.33 -36.55
CA ALA A 113 -1.64 -7.34 -37.36
C ALA A 113 -2.48 -8.61 -37.54
N ALA A 114 -3.20 -9.05 -36.51
CA ALA A 114 -4.02 -10.26 -36.57
C ALA A 114 -5.31 -10.09 -37.41
N THR A 115 -5.77 -8.86 -37.59
CA THR A 115 -7.06 -8.56 -38.24
C THR A 115 -6.93 -7.73 -39.52
N ASP A 116 -5.71 -7.53 -40.01
CA ASP A 116 -5.37 -6.74 -41.19
C ASP A 116 -6.06 -5.36 -41.21
N GLN A 117 -6.11 -4.70 -40.06
CA GLN A 117 -6.77 -3.39 -39.93
C GLN A 117 -5.81 -2.27 -40.36
N PRO A 118 -6.33 -1.18 -40.93
CA PRO A 118 -5.51 -0.01 -41.23
C PRO A 118 -4.97 0.60 -39.93
N ILE A 119 -3.75 1.14 -39.98
CA ILE A 119 -3.10 1.80 -38.83
C ILE A 119 -3.96 2.95 -38.29
N ASP A 120 -4.68 3.63 -39.19
CA ASP A 120 -5.61 4.72 -38.87
C ASP A 120 -6.83 4.28 -38.05
N ALA A 121 -7.09 2.97 -37.89
CA ALA A 121 -8.19 2.49 -37.05
C ALA A 121 -8.07 2.99 -35.60
N LEU A 122 -6.84 3.14 -35.08
CA LEU A 122 -6.59 3.60 -33.72
C LEU A 122 -6.84 5.11 -33.54
N THR A 123 -6.81 5.91 -34.61
CA THR A 123 -7.02 7.36 -34.54
C THR A 123 -8.51 7.73 -34.63
N HIS A 124 -9.35 6.78 -35.04
CA HIS A 124 -10.76 7.05 -35.26
C HIS A 124 -11.50 7.40 -33.95
N PRO A 125 -12.26 8.50 -33.87
CA PRO A 125 -12.85 8.96 -32.61
C PRO A 125 -13.87 7.97 -32.03
N LYS A 126 -14.58 7.20 -32.88
CA LYS A 126 -15.51 6.15 -32.38
C LYS A 126 -14.78 4.99 -31.72
N PHE A 127 -13.56 4.68 -32.15
CA PHE A 127 -12.74 3.65 -31.52
C PHE A 127 -12.37 4.05 -30.09
N LYS A 128 -11.94 5.31 -29.89
CA LYS A 128 -11.70 5.86 -28.55
C LYS A 128 -12.94 5.78 -27.66
N VAL A 129 -14.10 6.21 -28.16
CA VAL A 129 -15.37 6.14 -27.41
C VAL A 129 -15.70 4.69 -27.00
N MET A 130 -15.46 3.72 -27.87
CA MET A 130 -15.67 2.31 -27.56
C MET A 130 -14.76 1.83 -26.41
N ILE A 131 -13.49 2.23 -26.40
CA ILE A 131 -12.55 1.91 -25.31
C ILE A 131 -12.98 2.57 -24.00
N ASP A 132 -13.37 3.85 -24.04
CA ASP A 132 -13.81 4.59 -22.84
C ASP A 132 -15.05 3.93 -22.19
N ILE A 133 -15.96 3.41 -23.01
CA ILE A 133 -17.12 2.64 -22.55
C ILE A 133 -16.67 1.30 -21.94
N ALA A 134 -15.80 0.57 -22.64
CA ALA A 134 -15.26 -0.72 -22.20
C ALA A 134 -14.50 -0.63 -20.87
N ALA A 135 -13.69 0.42 -20.69
CA ALA A 135 -12.90 0.67 -19.48
C ALA A 135 -13.76 0.88 -18.22
N ARG A 136 -15.02 1.29 -18.39
CA ARG A 136 -15.97 1.49 -17.30
C ARG A 136 -16.74 0.22 -16.93
N ALA A 137 -16.61 -0.87 -17.69
CA ALA A 137 -17.32 -2.11 -17.44
C ALA A 137 -16.77 -2.82 -16.19
N THR A 138 -17.65 -3.16 -15.24
CA THR A 138 -17.26 -3.81 -13.98
C THR A 138 -17.09 -5.33 -14.10
N GLU A 139 -17.83 -5.95 -15.02
CA GLU A 139 -17.91 -7.40 -15.21
C GLU A 139 -17.27 -7.87 -16.52
N GLY A 140 -16.47 -7.02 -17.15
CA GLY A 140 -15.91 -7.25 -18.48
C GLY A 140 -16.86 -6.82 -19.60
N VAL A 141 -16.43 -7.04 -20.85
CA VAL A 141 -17.16 -6.61 -22.05
C VAL A 141 -17.58 -7.83 -22.85
N ASN A 142 -18.88 -7.97 -23.09
CA ASN A 142 -19.43 -8.98 -23.98
C ASN A 142 -19.43 -8.44 -25.42
N LEU A 143 -18.59 -9.02 -26.28
CA LEU A 143 -18.53 -8.64 -27.68
C LEU A 143 -19.75 -9.21 -28.44
N PRO A 144 -20.42 -8.42 -29.29
CA PRO A 144 -21.54 -8.91 -30.07
C PRO A 144 -21.10 -9.93 -31.13
N ASN A 145 -21.94 -10.93 -31.39
CA ASN A 145 -21.72 -11.90 -32.48
C ASN A 145 -21.87 -11.19 -33.84
N PRO A 146 -21.09 -11.55 -34.90
CA PRO A 146 -21.27 -11.03 -36.25
C PRO A 146 -22.72 -10.92 -36.74
N LYS A 147 -23.57 -11.91 -36.43
CA LYS A 147 -25.00 -11.87 -36.78
C LYS A 147 -25.76 -10.75 -36.06
N GLN A 148 -25.47 -10.55 -34.78
CA GLN A 148 -26.06 -9.48 -33.98
C GLN A 148 -25.58 -8.13 -34.49
N THR A 149 -24.27 -7.98 -34.71
CA THR A 149 -23.68 -6.75 -35.25
C THR A 149 -24.32 -6.36 -36.58
N ARG A 150 -24.49 -7.33 -37.50
CA ARG A 150 -25.18 -7.09 -38.77
C ARG A 150 -26.62 -6.65 -38.58
N ALA A 151 -27.37 -7.31 -37.68
CA ALA A 151 -28.75 -6.95 -37.40
C ALA A 151 -28.87 -5.51 -36.84
N GLU A 152 -27.98 -5.13 -35.92
CA GLU A 152 -27.93 -3.78 -35.35
C GLU A 152 -27.59 -2.72 -36.40
N ILE A 153 -26.65 -3.00 -37.32
CA ILE A 153 -26.34 -2.08 -38.43
C ILE A 153 -27.58 -1.86 -39.31
N VAL A 154 -28.26 -2.94 -39.70
CA VAL A 154 -29.47 -2.86 -40.53
C VAL A 154 -30.56 -2.10 -39.79
N LYS A 155 -30.75 -2.35 -38.49
CA LYS A 155 -31.72 -1.62 -37.67
C LYS A 155 -31.42 -0.13 -37.62
N LEU A 156 -30.16 0.25 -37.33
CA LEU A 156 -29.72 1.65 -37.30
C LEU A 156 -29.99 2.35 -38.64
N PHE A 157 -29.78 1.66 -39.76
CA PHE A 157 -30.10 2.19 -41.08
C PHE A 157 -31.61 2.45 -41.25
N HIS A 158 -32.46 1.50 -40.87
CA HIS A 158 -33.92 1.70 -40.94
C HIS A 158 -34.38 2.86 -40.04
N ASP A 159 -33.87 2.94 -38.81
CA ASP A 159 -34.19 4.03 -37.89
C ASP A 159 -33.81 5.41 -38.47
N GLN A 160 -32.68 5.50 -39.17
CA GLN A 160 -32.27 6.73 -39.87
C GLN A 160 -33.19 7.04 -41.05
N MET A 161 -33.59 6.03 -41.82
CA MET A 161 -34.53 6.20 -42.93
C MET A 161 -35.91 6.65 -42.48
N ASP A 162 -36.40 6.11 -41.37
CA ASP A 162 -37.71 6.51 -40.84
C ASP A 162 -37.66 7.93 -40.27
N LYS A 163 -36.57 8.33 -39.59
CA LYS A 163 -36.34 9.73 -39.20
C LYS A 163 -36.33 10.66 -40.41
N LEU A 164 -35.65 10.28 -41.49
CA LEU A 164 -35.59 11.08 -42.70
C LEU A 164 -36.97 11.22 -43.36
N LYS A 165 -37.74 10.12 -43.46
CA LYS A 165 -39.11 10.15 -43.99
C LYS A 165 -39.99 11.11 -43.21
N ILE A 166 -39.91 11.10 -41.87
CA ILE A 166 -40.68 12.04 -41.02
C ILE A 166 -40.30 13.48 -41.35
N CYS A 167 -39.01 13.80 -41.43
CA CYS A 167 -38.56 15.16 -41.75
C CYS A 167 -39.05 15.61 -43.13
N LEU A 168 -38.94 14.76 -44.15
CA LEU A 168 -39.37 15.09 -45.52
C LEU A 168 -40.90 15.19 -45.66
N HIS A 169 -41.64 14.33 -44.97
CA HIS A 169 -43.11 14.35 -45.00
C HIS A 169 -43.68 15.63 -44.36
N VAL A 170 -43.06 16.10 -43.27
CA VAL A 170 -43.42 17.39 -42.67
C VAL A 170 -43.14 18.55 -43.64
N SER A 171 -42.05 18.49 -44.43
CA SER A 171 -41.71 19.54 -45.40
C SER A 171 -42.65 19.62 -46.62
N LEU A 172 -43.25 18.50 -47.05
CA LEU A 172 -44.19 18.49 -48.17
C LEU A 172 -45.56 19.11 -47.82
N ASN A 173 -45.95 19.06 -46.55
CA ASN A 173 -47.23 19.61 -46.08
C ASN A 173 -47.15 21.12 -45.74
N THR A 174 -45.96 21.73 -45.82
CA THR A 174 -45.74 23.16 -45.51
C THR A 174 -45.59 24.06 -46.74
N LEU A 175 -45.81 23.55 -47.96
CA LEU A 175 -45.83 24.41 -49.16
C LEU A 175 -47.21 25.08 -49.28
N PRO A 176 -47.34 26.42 -49.11
CA PRO A 176 -48.58 27.09 -49.41
C PRO A 176 -48.83 27.00 -50.91
N LEU A 177 -49.94 26.37 -51.29
CA LEU A 177 -50.49 26.42 -52.64
C LEU A 177 -50.64 27.90 -53.01
N ARG A 178 -49.86 28.33 -53.99
CA ARG A 178 -49.91 29.68 -54.55
C ARG A 178 -51.24 29.82 -55.30
N PRO A 179 -52.13 30.75 -54.94
CA PRO A 179 -53.33 30.99 -55.74
C PRO A 179 -52.95 31.79 -57.00
N ASP A 180 -53.65 31.48 -58.09
CA ASP A 180 -53.51 32.04 -59.43
C ASP A 180 -53.84 33.55 -59.50
#